data_AF-A0A370BEH7-F1
#
_entry.id   AF-A0A370BEH7-F1
#
_cell.length_a   1.000
_cell.length_b   1.000
_cell.length_c   1.000
_cell.angle_alpha   90.00
_cell.angle_beta   90.00
_cell.angle_gamma   90.00
#
_symmetry.space_group_name_H-M   'P 1'
#
loop_
_entity.id
_entity.type
_entity.pdbx_description
1 polymer ?
#
loop_
_entity_poly.entity_id
_entity_poly.type
_entity_poly.pdbx_seq_one_letter_code
_entity_poly.pdbx_strand_id
1 'polypeptide(L)'
;MAPIASSSNASPSRPQDTNSLVLEGWGQGFMVGSLAVMTVITAANMKSKKVIHKLIIIELLLAAFHGTFIFLHEPAYGWYLSASAVSLNVSAALHNLIAWMKARSFFNIWGSRFYLATLLLAQIYWILEGYANFAFFNYNKPLFITTRYFEPLFRDPWWIIATCLLFYNIKHAYRCTFCDLIRTSPRFGIMIFLLVISLLLTIVDSFDVLGAVHLAIPTGVEPIWKFALVSKYLCDTVILDDFKSTLDRVSAAFFSNLLQSESTQFHPREPNRDAPTGPDCIHVTHEIRTLSESP
;
A
#
# COMPACT_ATOMS: atom_id res chain seq x y z
N MET A 1 -8.69 39.24 18.69
CA MET A 1 -9.10 38.08 19.50
C MET A 1 -10.63 38.02 19.44
N ALA A 2 -11.16 37.31 18.44
CA ALA A 2 -12.60 37.11 18.31
C ALA A 2 -13.03 35.97 19.25
N PRO A 3 -14.22 36.04 19.87
CA PRO A 3 -14.63 35.08 20.88
C PRO A 3 -14.84 33.72 20.24
N ILE A 4 -14.28 32.68 20.88
CA ILE A 4 -14.56 31.27 20.61
C ILE A 4 -16.06 31.09 20.86
N ALA A 5 -16.84 30.97 19.79
CA ALA A 5 -18.23 30.58 19.88
C ALA A 5 -18.26 29.18 20.52
N SER A 6 -18.69 29.13 21.78
CA SER A 6 -18.93 27.91 22.51
C SER A 6 -20.06 27.13 21.84
N SER A 7 -19.73 26.18 20.96
CA SER A 7 -20.64 25.11 20.55
C SER A 7 -20.71 24.02 21.63
N SER A 8 -20.76 24.42 22.90
CA SER A 8 -21.06 23.56 24.04
C SER A 8 -22.56 23.32 24.07
N ASN A 9 -23.02 22.16 23.58
CA ASN A 9 -24.24 21.43 24.00
C ASN A 9 -24.79 20.43 22.95
N ALA A 10 -24.12 20.21 21.81
CA ALA A 10 -24.49 19.07 20.97
C ALA A 10 -23.95 17.77 21.62
N SER A 11 -24.85 16.95 22.16
CA SER A 11 -24.52 15.55 22.47
C SER A 11 -23.97 14.87 21.21
N PRO A 12 -22.82 14.18 21.27
CA PRO A 12 -22.21 13.45 20.17
C PRO A 12 -23.13 12.29 19.77
N SER A 13 -24.08 12.64 18.94
CA SER A 13 -25.13 11.77 18.43
C SER A 13 -25.07 11.81 16.91
N ARG A 14 -25.74 10.85 16.27
CA ARG A 14 -25.88 10.83 14.82
C ARG A 14 -26.22 12.24 14.27
N PRO A 15 -25.53 12.73 13.21
CA PRO A 15 -25.83 14.03 12.63
C PRO A 15 -27.33 14.17 12.30
N GLN A 16 -27.95 15.19 12.88
CA GLN A 16 -29.37 15.51 12.67
C GLN A 16 -29.57 16.55 11.54
N ASP A 17 -28.55 17.36 11.29
CA ASP A 17 -28.50 18.28 10.16
C ASP A 17 -28.50 17.49 8.83
N THR A 18 -29.39 17.86 7.92
CA THR A 18 -29.53 17.22 6.61
C THR A 18 -28.23 17.27 5.81
N ASN A 19 -27.49 18.37 5.83
CA ASN A 19 -26.27 18.50 5.04
C ASN A 19 -25.16 17.56 5.54
N SER A 20 -24.94 17.53 6.86
CA SER A 20 -24.00 16.63 7.53
C SER A 20 -24.40 15.17 7.35
N LEU A 21 -25.69 14.86 7.46
CA LEU A 21 -26.17 13.49 7.28
C LEU A 21 -26.00 13.00 5.84
N VAL A 22 -26.29 13.85 4.85
CA VAL A 22 -26.09 13.53 3.43
C VAL A 22 -24.60 13.34 3.13
N LEU A 23 -23.75 14.25 3.61
CA LEU A 23 -22.30 14.17 3.38
C LEU A 23 -21.69 12.93 4.04
N GLU A 24 -22.08 12.64 5.29
CA GLU A 24 -21.61 11.45 6.00
C GLU A 24 -22.13 10.17 5.34
N GLY A 25 -23.42 10.10 5.02
CA GLY A 25 -24.02 8.97 4.34
C GLY A 25 -23.39 8.69 2.97
N TRP A 26 -23.12 9.74 2.18
CA TRP A 26 -22.42 9.62 0.91
C TRP A 26 -20.98 9.13 1.10
N GLY A 27 -20.23 9.71 2.05
CA GLY A 27 -18.86 9.31 2.33
C GLY A 27 -18.76 7.86 2.78
N GLN A 28 -19.66 7.43 3.66
CA GLN A 28 -19.74 6.03 4.12
C GLN A 28 -20.14 5.09 2.98
N GLY A 29 -21.12 5.47 2.15
CA GLY A 29 -21.51 4.70 0.96
C GLY A 29 -20.37 4.54 -0.04
N PHE A 30 -19.61 5.60 -0.31
CA PHE A 30 -18.42 5.57 -1.16
C PHE A 30 -17.37 4.60 -0.60
N MET A 31 -17.07 4.70 0.70
CA MET A 31 -16.10 3.84 1.37
C MET A 31 -16.53 2.38 1.29
N VAL A 32 -17.70 2.02 1.83
CA VAL A 32 -18.19 0.64 1.87
C VAL A 32 -18.33 0.06 0.46
N GLY A 33 -18.90 0.81 -0.48
CA GLY A 33 -19.07 0.36 -1.86
C GLY A 33 -17.75 0.07 -2.56
N SER A 34 -16.75 0.95 -2.39
CA SER A 34 -15.41 0.74 -2.96
C SER A 34 -14.73 -0.49 -2.37
N LEU A 35 -14.81 -0.67 -1.05
CA LEU A 35 -14.23 -1.82 -0.35
C LEU A 35 -14.89 -3.14 -0.76
N ALA A 36 -16.20 -3.14 -0.96
CA ALA A 36 -16.93 -4.32 -1.44
C ALA A 36 -16.46 -4.75 -2.83
N VAL A 37 -16.32 -3.80 -3.77
CA VAL A 37 -15.81 -4.07 -5.12
C VAL A 37 -14.36 -4.60 -5.06
N MET A 38 -13.49 -3.96 -4.28
CA MET A 38 -12.11 -4.43 -4.10
C MET A 38 -12.04 -5.82 -3.49
N THR A 39 -12.94 -6.14 -2.55
CA THR A 39 -13.02 -7.47 -1.93
C THR A 39 -13.35 -8.54 -2.98
N VAL A 40 -14.33 -8.28 -3.84
CA VAL A 40 -14.71 -9.20 -4.93
C VAL A 40 -13.56 -9.38 -5.91
N ILE A 41 -12.90 -8.29 -6.33
CA ILE A 41 -11.75 -8.35 -7.24
C ILE A 41 -10.60 -9.16 -6.61
N THR A 42 -10.27 -8.87 -5.35
CA THR A 42 -9.20 -9.57 -4.62
C THR A 42 -9.51 -11.06 -4.46
N ALA A 43 -10.77 -11.39 -4.17
CA ALA A 43 -11.22 -12.78 -4.06
C ALA A 43 -11.16 -13.52 -5.42
N ALA A 44 -11.59 -12.86 -6.50
CA ALA A 44 -11.55 -13.42 -7.86
C ALA A 44 -10.11 -13.69 -8.33
N ASN A 45 -9.17 -12.82 -7.95
CA ASN A 45 -7.75 -12.94 -8.31
C ASN A 45 -6.94 -13.76 -7.29
N MET A 46 -7.56 -14.31 -6.25
CA MET A 46 -6.87 -14.96 -5.14
C MET A 46 -6.17 -16.26 -5.57
N LYS A 47 -4.87 -16.33 -5.31
CA LYS A 47 -4.09 -17.57 -5.45
C LYS A 47 -4.13 -18.36 -4.15
N SER A 48 -4.62 -19.61 -4.19
CA SER A 48 -4.91 -20.47 -3.02
C SER A 48 -3.77 -20.55 -1.97
N LYS A 49 -2.51 -20.43 -2.39
CA LYS A 49 -1.32 -20.54 -1.51
C LYS A 49 -0.79 -19.22 -0.93
N LYS A 50 -1.37 -18.05 -1.26
CA LYS A 50 -0.84 -16.75 -0.82
C LYS A 50 -1.62 -16.15 0.35
N VAL A 51 -1.04 -16.20 1.55
CA VAL A 51 -1.63 -15.63 2.79
C VAL A 51 -1.96 -14.14 2.67
N ILE A 52 -1.16 -13.36 1.93
CA ILE A 52 -1.36 -11.91 1.77
C ILE A 52 -2.77 -11.57 1.21
N HIS A 53 -3.31 -12.37 0.28
CA HIS A 53 -4.62 -12.08 -0.32
C HIS A 53 -5.74 -12.28 0.72
N LYS A 54 -5.59 -13.30 1.58
CA LYS A 54 -6.53 -13.56 2.68
C LYS A 54 -6.51 -12.41 3.69
N LEU A 55 -5.33 -11.88 4.02
CA LEU A 55 -5.18 -10.75 4.93
C LEU A 55 -5.80 -9.47 4.36
N ILE A 56 -5.61 -9.19 3.06
CA ILE A 56 -6.23 -8.04 2.40
C ILE A 56 -7.76 -8.16 2.42
N ILE A 57 -8.32 -9.35 2.16
CA ILE A 57 -9.78 -9.54 2.28
C ILE A 57 -10.26 -9.24 3.70
N ILE A 58 -9.56 -9.73 4.73
CA ILE A 58 -9.93 -9.48 6.14
C ILE A 58 -9.86 -7.98 6.46
N GLU A 59 -8.79 -7.31 6.04
CA GLU A 59 -8.63 -5.86 6.16
C GLU A 59 -9.81 -5.11 5.52
N LEU A 60 -10.11 -5.37 4.24
CA LEU A 60 -11.20 -4.72 3.51
C LEU A 60 -12.55 -4.91 4.22
N LEU A 61 -12.83 -6.11 4.73
CA LEU A 61 -14.07 -6.42 5.45
C LEU A 61 -14.17 -5.69 6.80
N LEU A 62 -13.06 -5.61 7.55
CA LEU A 62 -13.01 -4.90 8.83
C LEU A 62 -13.24 -3.39 8.66
N ALA A 63 -12.63 -2.78 7.64
CA ALA A 63 -12.89 -1.39 7.31
C ALA A 63 -14.32 -1.15 6.79
N ALA A 64 -14.85 -2.06 5.96
CA ALA A 64 -16.21 -1.96 5.44
C ALA A 64 -17.26 -2.06 6.56
N PHE A 65 -16.99 -2.86 7.59
CA PHE A 65 -17.87 -2.95 8.76
C PHE A 65 -18.05 -1.59 9.45
N HIS A 66 -16.98 -0.80 9.58
CA HIS A 66 -17.06 0.53 10.17
C HIS A 66 -18.07 1.43 9.45
N GLY A 67 -18.11 1.42 8.12
CA GLY A 67 -18.97 2.36 7.39
C GLY A 67 -20.47 2.13 7.50
N THR A 68 -20.91 1.14 8.28
CA THR A 68 -22.33 0.85 8.51
C THR A 68 -22.92 1.56 9.74
N PHE A 69 -22.11 2.25 10.55
CA PHE A 69 -22.61 2.86 11.80
C PHE A 69 -23.70 3.91 11.58
N ILE A 70 -23.67 4.58 10.42
CA ILE A 70 -24.58 5.68 10.10
C ILE A 70 -26.03 5.21 9.97
N PHE A 71 -26.30 3.91 9.88
CA PHE A 71 -27.68 3.39 9.82
C PHE A 71 -28.39 3.34 11.17
N LEU A 72 -27.64 3.31 12.27
CA LEU A 72 -28.20 3.18 13.61
C LEU A 72 -28.62 4.53 14.20
N HIS A 73 -29.54 4.47 15.15
CA HIS A 73 -30.04 5.62 15.90
C HIS A 73 -29.75 5.42 17.39
N GLU A 74 -29.83 6.49 18.17
CA GLU A 74 -29.76 6.40 19.63
C GLU A 74 -30.83 5.43 20.17
N PRO A 75 -30.52 4.62 21.21
CA PRO A 75 -29.29 4.60 22.02
C PRO A 75 -28.18 3.67 21.50
N ALA A 76 -28.42 2.94 20.39
CA ALA A 76 -27.48 1.94 19.88
C ALA A 76 -26.32 2.55 19.07
N TYR A 77 -26.48 3.80 18.62
CA TYR A 77 -25.54 4.52 17.78
C TYR A 77 -24.12 4.56 18.39
N GLY A 78 -23.99 5.07 19.62
CA GLY A 78 -22.68 5.21 20.27
C GLY A 78 -21.95 3.89 20.46
N TRP A 79 -22.65 2.83 20.90
CA TRP A 79 -22.09 1.49 21.05
C TRP A 79 -21.58 0.92 19.74
N TYR A 80 -22.40 0.99 18.69
CA TYR A 80 -22.05 0.41 17.39
C TYR A 80 -20.95 1.21 16.69
N LEU A 81 -21.00 2.53 16.74
CA LEU A 81 -19.95 3.40 16.23
C LEU A 81 -18.60 3.03 16.85
N SER A 82 -18.53 2.93 18.18
CA SER A 82 -17.28 2.59 18.86
C SER A 82 -16.82 1.15 18.59
N ALA A 83 -17.73 0.17 18.59
CA ALA A 83 -17.38 -1.21 18.27
C ALA A 83 -16.83 -1.34 16.85
N SER A 84 -17.46 -0.66 15.90
CA SER A 84 -17.04 -0.68 14.50
C SER A 84 -15.78 0.16 14.26
N ALA A 85 -15.53 1.21 15.04
CA ALA A 85 -14.28 1.97 15.02
C ALA A 85 -13.07 1.13 15.47
N VAL A 86 -13.27 0.23 16.45
CA VAL A 86 -12.24 -0.78 16.80
C VAL A 86 -11.92 -1.65 15.59
N SER A 87 -12.93 -2.08 14.82
CA SER A 87 -12.69 -2.84 13.57
C SER A 87 -11.92 -2.03 12.54
N LEU A 88 -12.19 -0.73 12.37
CA LEU A 88 -11.41 0.15 11.49
C LEU A 88 -9.95 0.22 11.94
N ASN A 89 -9.69 0.36 13.24
CA ASN A 89 -8.33 0.44 13.77
C ASN A 89 -7.56 -0.88 13.58
N VAL A 90 -8.24 -2.02 13.75
CA VAL A 90 -7.65 -3.34 13.42
C VAL A 90 -7.33 -3.43 11.93
N SER A 91 -8.22 -2.90 11.05
CA SER A 91 -7.94 -2.81 9.62
C SER A 91 -6.71 -1.95 9.32
N ALA A 92 -6.58 -0.78 9.95
CA ALA A 92 -5.40 0.08 9.79
C ALA A 92 -4.10 -0.59 10.27
N ALA A 93 -4.15 -1.35 11.37
CA ALA A 93 -3.01 -2.15 11.83
C ALA A 93 -2.65 -3.27 10.84
N LEU A 94 -3.65 -3.97 10.30
CA LEU A 94 -3.46 -4.98 9.26
C LEU A 94 -2.86 -4.39 7.98
N HIS A 95 -3.31 -3.20 7.57
CA HIS A 95 -2.77 -2.47 6.41
C HIS A 95 -1.26 -2.27 6.54
N ASN A 96 -0.83 -1.75 7.68
CA ASN A 96 0.58 -1.52 7.96
C ASN A 96 1.37 -2.82 8.03
N LEU A 97 0.77 -3.91 8.54
CA LEU A 97 1.40 -5.23 8.51
C LEU A 97 1.54 -5.77 7.07
N ILE A 98 0.52 -5.59 6.22
CA ILE A 98 0.53 -6.02 4.82
C ILE A 98 1.58 -5.24 4.03
N ALA A 99 1.67 -3.92 4.25
CA ALA A 99 2.70 -3.07 3.67
C ALA A 99 4.11 -3.57 4.04
N TRP A 100 4.32 -3.93 5.31
CA TRP A 100 5.57 -4.58 5.72
C TRP A 100 5.80 -5.93 5.04
N MET A 101 4.79 -6.80 4.95
CA MET A 101 4.94 -8.10 4.29
C MET A 101 5.33 -7.94 2.82
N LYS A 102 4.78 -6.94 2.13
CA LYS A 102 5.12 -6.59 0.74
C LYS A 102 6.54 -6.04 0.62
N ALA A 103 6.98 -5.23 1.58
CA ALA A 103 8.31 -4.62 1.59
C ALA A 103 9.39 -5.45 2.32
N ARG A 104 9.03 -6.60 2.92
CA ARG A 104 9.89 -7.37 3.84
C ARG A 104 11.24 -7.74 3.26
N SER A 105 11.29 -8.11 1.98
CA SER A 105 12.54 -8.50 1.30
C SER A 105 13.57 -7.38 1.23
N PHE A 106 13.15 -6.13 1.43
CA PHE A 106 14.00 -4.95 1.30
C PHE A 106 14.47 -4.40 2.65
N PHE A 107 13.88 -4.86 3.75
CA PHE A 107 14.33 -4.46 5.08
C PHE A 107 15.56 -5.27 5.51
N ASN A 108 16.56 -4.59 6.09
CA ASN A 108 17.53 -5.26 6.95
C ASN A 108 16.81 -5.84 8.19
N ILE A 109 17.35 -6.89 8.80
CA ILE A 109 16.76 -7.60 9.94
C ILE A 109 16.40 -6.64 11.10
N TRP A 110 17.26 -5.65 11.37
CA TRP A 110 17.03 -4.62 12.38
C TRP A 110 15.92 -3.64 11.99
N GLY A 111 15.90 -3.20 10.72
CA GLY A 111 14.85 -2.31 10.22
C GLY A 111 13.47 -2.99 10.24
N SER A 112 13.41 -4.27 9.88
CA SER A 112 12.18 -5.07 9.96
C SER A 112 11.69 -5.22 11.39
N ARG A 113 12.60 -5.47 12.35
CA ARG A 113 12.24 -5.59 13.78
C ARG A 113 11.78 -4.25 14.34
N PHE A 114 12.46 -3.16 13.99
CA PHE A 114 12.07 -1.81 14.41
C PHE A 114 10.67 -1.44 13.89
N TYR A 115 10.38 -1.68 12.61
CA TYR A 115 9.07 -1.43 12.01
C TYR A 115 7.95 -2.17 12.76
N LEU A 116 8.15 -3.47 13.04
CA LEU A 116 7.15 -4.27 13.74
C LEU A 116 7.02 -3.88 15.22
N ALA A 117 8.14 -3.56 15.89
CA ALA A 117 8.13 -3.14 17.28
C ALA A 117 7.38 -1.82 17.47
N THR A 118 7.58 -0.84 16.58
CA THR A 118 6.84 0.43 16.63
C THR A 118 5.36 0.20 16.29
N LEU A 119 5.04 -0.66 15.32
CA LEU A 119 3.65 -1.00 14.98
C LEU A 119 2.91 -1.65 16.15
N LEU A 120 3.59 -2.51 16.91
CA LEU A 120 3.06 -3.12 18.12
C LEU A 120 2.87 -2.08 19.24
N LEU A 121 3.83 -1.18 19.43
CA LEU A 121 3.74 -0.11 20.43
C LEU A 121 2.56 0.83 20.16
N ALA A 122 2.26 1.09 18.89
CA ALA A 122 1.10 1.89 18.49
C ALA A 122 -0.24 1.29 18.94
N GLN A 123 -0.33 -0.02 19.17
CA GLN A 123 -1.58 -0.66 19.64
C GLN A 123 -2.01 -0.15 21.02
N ILE A 124 -1.06 0.27 21.87
CA ILE A 124 -1.38 0.84 23.18
C ILE A 124 -2.17 2.14 23.03
N TYR A 125 -1.78 2.99 22.06
CA TYR A 125 -2.54 4.18 21.72
C TYR A 125 -3.94 3.83 21.20
N TRP A 126 -4.05 2.85 20.29
CA TRP A 126 -5.36 2.48 19.71
C TRP A 126 -6.34 1.88 20.72
N ILE A 127 -5.85 1.20 21.75
CA ILE A 127 -6.69 0.73 22.87
C ILE A 127 -7.21 1.92 23.68
N LEU A 128 -6.34 2.90 23.99
CA LEU A 128 -6.74 4.13 24.68
C LEU A 128 -7.76 4.92 23.87
N GLU A 129 -7.51 5.10 22.57
CA GLU A 129 -8.38 5.83 21.66
C GLU A 129 -9.73 5.13 21.50
N GLY A 130 -9.77 3.79 21.47
CA GLY A 130 -11.00 3.02 21.46
C GLY A 130 -11.86 3.27 22.70
N TYR A 131 -11.25 3.31 23.89
CA TYR A 131 -11.96 3.70 25.12
C TYR A 131 -12.41 5.15 25.10
N ALA A 132 -11.54 6.07 24.65
CA ALA A 132 -11.85 7.49 24.57
C ALA A 132 -13.04 7.75 23.64
N ASN A 133 -13.07 7.10 22.47
CA ASN A 133 -14.17 7.13 21.52
C ASN A 133 -15.48 6.63 22.16
N PHE A 134 -15.44 5.47 22.81
CA PHE A 134 -16.60 4.93 23.53
C PHE A 134 -17.12 5.87 24.61
N ALA A 135 -16.23 6.43 25.42
CA ALA A 135 -16.58 7.35 26.50
C ALA A 135 -17.09 8.70 25.98
N PHE A 136 -16.64 9.14 24.82
CA PHE A 136 -17.13 10.35 24.16
C PHE A 136 -18.57 10.16 23.67
N PHE A 137 -18.84 9.12 22.87
CA PHE A 137 -20.17 8.92 22.27
C PHE A 137 -21.24 8.40 23.24
N ASN A 138 -20.87 7.72 24.34
CA ASN A 138 -21.86 7.17 25.29
C ASN A 138 -21.96 7.95 26.60
N TYR A 139 -20.90 8.66 27.00
CA TYR A 139 -20.84 9.35 28.31
C TYR A 139 -20.40 10.82 28.21
N ASN A 140 -20.28 11.38 27.00
CA ASN A 140 -19.90 12.78 26.75
C ASN A 140 -18.60 13.21 27.45
N LYS A 141 -17.63 12.28 27.58
CA LYS A 141 -16.32 12.59 28.17
C LYS A 141 -15.40 13.20 27.11
N PRO A 142 -14.69 14.31 27.39
CA PRO A 142 -13.91 15.04 26.40
C PRO A 142 -12.56 14.38 26.02
N LEU A 143 -12.24 13.21 26.59
CA LEU A 143 -10.93 12.56 26.41
C LEU A 143 -10.56 12.36 24.94
N PHE A 144 -11.53 11.93 24.12
CA PHE A 144 -11.37 11.71 22.68
C PHE A 144 -10.85 12.95 21.94
N ILE A 145 -11.35 14.14 22.28
CA ILE A 145 -10.93 15.38 21.62
C ILE A 145 -9.45 15.69 21.90
N THR A 146 -8.97 15.34 23.10
CA THR A 146 -7.56 15.55 23.49
C THR A 146 -6.64 14.51 22.87
N THR A 147 -7.06 13.25 22.80
CA THR A 147 -6.21 12.15 22.30
C THR A 147 -6.16 12.07 20.78
N ARG A 148 -7.16 12.62 20.08
CA ARG A 148 -7.25 12.66 18.60
C ARG A 148 -6.10 13.42 17.93
N TYR A 149 -5.49 14.42 18.58
CA TYR A 149 -4.31 15.11 18.04
C TYR A 149 -3.10 14.19 17.79
N PHE A 150 -3.04 13.06 18.51
CA PHE A 150 -1.97 12.07 18.32
C PHE A 150 -2.30 11.03 17.25
N GLU A 151 -3.53 11.03 16.70
CA GLU A 151 -3.99 10.03 15.72
C GLU A 151 -3.07 9.94 14.50
N PRO A 152 -2.65 11.04 13.85
CA PRO A 152 -1.78 10.96 12.68
C PRO A 152 -0.44 10.26 12.98
N LEU A 153 0.10 10.47 14.18
CA LEU A 153 1.38 9.88 14.61
C LEU A 153 1.30 8.37 14.77
N PHE A 154 0.17 7.84 15.23
CA PHE A 154 0.00 6.40 15.48
C PHE A 154 -0.69 5.65 14.33
N ARG A 155 -1.11 6.36 13.29
CA ARG A 155 -1.79 5.80 12.11
C ARG A 155 -0.89 5.74 10.87
N ASP A 156 -0.24 6.85 10.53
CA ASP A 156 0.28 7.09 9.18
C ASP A 156 1.80 6.87 8.93
N PRO A 157 2.73 6.92 9.91
CA PRO A 157 4.16 6.83 9.62
C PRO A 157 4.59 5.57 8.86
N TRP A 158 3.99 4.42 9.17
CA TRP A 158 4.30 3.14 8.52
C TRP A 158 3.96 3.12 7.04
N TRP A 159 2.87 3.77 6.64
CA TRP A 159 2.48 3.93 5.25
C TRP A 159 3.46 4.83 4.48
N ILE A 160 3.88 5.94 5.10
CA ILE A 160 4.86 6.86 4.53
C ILE A 160 6.20 6.14 4.31
N ILE A 161 6.66 5.39 5.32
CA ILE A 161 7.88 4.60 5.24
C ILE A 161 7.78 3.54 4.13
N ALA A 162 6.68 2.79 4.05
CA ALA A 162 6.47 1.79 3.02
C ALA A 162 6.47 2.39 1.61
N THR A 163 5.83 3.55 1.45
CA THR A 163 5.81 4.32 0.20
C THR A 163 7.21 4.77 -0.21
N CYS A 164 7.97 5.39 0.70
CA CYS A 164 9.34 5.81 0.46
C CYS A 164 10.25 4.64 0.09
N LEU A 165 10.10 3.49 0.77
CA LEU A 165 10.87 2.28 0.46
C LEU A 165 10.52 1.73 -0.92
N LEU A 166 9.25 1.74 -1.31
CA LEU A 166 8.85 1.33 -2.66
C LEU A 166 9.54 2.18 -3.73
N PHE A 167 9.48 3.52 -3.59
CA PHE A 167 10.17 4.44 -4.52
C PHE A 167 11.68 4.24 -4.54
N TYR A 168 12.30 4.08 -3.37
CA TYR A 168 13.72 3.80 -3.24
C TYR A 168 14.11 2.52 -3.98
N ASN A 169 13.34 1.44 -3.80
CA ASN A 169 13.62 0.16 -4.43
C ASN A 169 13.48 0.20 -5.96
N ILE A 170 12.47 0.89 -6.49
CA ILE A 170 12.29 1.04 -7.94
C ILE A 170 13.53 1.71 -8.56
N LYS A 171 14.05 2.76 -7.92
CA LYS A 171 15.22 3.50 -8.40
C LYS A 171 16.52 2.70 -8.26
N HIS A 172 16.74 2.08 -7.09
CA HIS A 172 18.05 1.51 -6.75
C HIS A 172 18.18 0.01 -7.04
N ALA A 173 17.14 -0.79 -6.80
CA ALA A 173 17.20 -2.24 -6.99
C ALA A 173 16.99 -2.64 -8.45
N TYR A 174 16.12 -1.92 -9.17
CA TYR A 174 15.74 -2.29 -10.54
C TYR A 174 16.39 -1.43 -11.63
N ARG A 175 17.11 -0.34 -11.27
CA ARG A 175 17.76 0.61 -12.20
C ARG A 175 16.86 1.07 -13.37
N CYS A 176 15.55 1.03 -13.17
CA CYS A 176 14.55 1.39 -14.18
C CYS A 176 14.01 2.78 -13.88
N THR A 177 13.73 3.56 -14.93
CA THR A 177 13.02 4.83 -14.79
C THR A 177 11.53 4.57 -14.58
N PHE A 178 10.85 5.39 -13.77
CA PHE A 178 9.40 5.28 -13.59
C PHE A 178 8.64 5.33 -14.92
N CYS A 179 9.07 6.17 -15.87
CA CYS A 179 8.46 6.27 -17.19
C CYS A 179 8.56 4.95 -17.98
N ASP A 180 9.70 4.28 -17.94
CA ASP A 180 9.91 3.00 -18.64
C ASP A 180 9.01 1.91 -18.05
N LEU A 181 8.85 1.93 -16.72
CA LEU A 181 7.99 0.99 -16.01
C LEU A 181 6.51 1.22 -16.32
N ILE A 182 6.06 2.48 -16.35
CA ILE A 182 4.68 2.85 -16.73
C ILE A 182 4.39 2.49 -18.19
N ARG A 183 5.35 2.70 -19.09
CA ARG A 183 5.21 2.32 -20.50
C ARG A 183 5.12 0.81 -20.70
N THR A 184 5.83 0.05 -19.86
CA THR A 184 5.81 -1.41 -19.90
C THR A 184 4.54 -1.99 -19.27
N SER A 185 4.06 -1.43 -18.17
CA SER A 185 2.76 -1.78 -17.59
C SER A 185 1.97 -0.55 -17.12
N PRO A 186 0.86 -0.18 -17.80
CA PRO A 186 0.06 0.99 -17.41
C PRO A 186 -0.57 0.83 -16.02
N ARG A 187 -0.83 -0.41 -15.58
CA ARG A 187 -1.33 -0.74 -14.24
C ARG A 187 -0.39 -0.25 -13.13
N PHE A 188 0.93 -0.30 -13.37
CA PHE A 188 1.90 0.22 -12.42
C PHE A 188 1.80 1.75 -12.28
N GLY A 189 1.53 2.47 -13.37
CA GLY A 189 1.27 3.91 -13.34
C GLY A 189 0.06 4.26 -12.50
N ILE A 190 -1.04 3.50 -12.63
CA ILE A 190 -2.24 3.67 -11.80
C ILE A 190 -1.92 3.44 -10.32
N MET A 191 -1.16 2.40 -10.00
CA MET A 191 -0.72 2.14 -8.63
C MET A 191 0.08 3.31 -8.04
N ILE A 192 1.09 3.83 -8.75
CA ILE A 192 1.90 4.97 -8.29
C ILE A 192 1.04 6.23 -8.13
N PHE A 193 0.11 6.47 -9.06
CA PHE A 193 -0.83 7.58 -8.96
C PHE A 193 -1.70 7.50 -7.69
N LEU A 194 -2.27 6.32 -7.41
CA LEU A 194 -3.05 6.07 -6.20
C LEU A 194 -2.21 6.20 -4.93
N LEU A 195 -0.97 5.73 -4.97
CA LEU A 195 -0.01 5.86 -3.88
C LEU A 195 0.25 7.34 -3.55
N VAL A 196 0.55 8.17 -4.56
CA VAL A 196 0.80 9.62 -4.39
C VAL A 196 -0.46 10.34 -3.90
N ILE A 197 -1.62 10.07 -4.51
CA ILE A 197 -2.89 10.67 -4.06
C ILE A 197 -3.19 10.30 -2.61
N SER A 198 -3.02 9.03 -2.25
CA SER A 198 -3.27 8.58 -0.88
C SER A 198 -2.38 9.30 0.13
N LEU A 199 -1.12 9.57 -0.23
CA LEU A 199 -0.17 10.28 0.61
C LEU A 199 -0.57 11.75 0.77
N LEU A 200 -0.94 12.43 -0.32
CA LEU A 200 -1.41 13.82 -0.27
C LEU A 200 -2.68 13.96 0.59
N LEU A 201 -3.66 13.08 0.39
CA LEU A 201 -4.89 13.10 1.18
C LEU A 201 -4.64 12.79 2.66
N THR A 202 -3.71 11.87 2.97
CA THR A 202 -3.31 11.56 4.35
C THR A 202 -2.65 12.77 5.03
N ILE A 203 -1.83 13.54 4.30
CA ILE A 203 -1.20 14.74 4.82
C ILE A 203 -2.25 15.82 5.10
N VAL A 204 -3.19 16.04 4.17
CA VAL A 204 -4.30 16.99 4.36
C VAL A 204 -5.14 16.60 5.56
N ASP A 205 -5.50 15.32 5.67
CA ASP A 205 -6.24 14.77 6.81
C ASP A 205 -5.49 14.96 8.15
N SER A 206 -4.17 14.73 8.15
CA SER A 206 -3.34 14.96 9.34
C SER A 206 -3.37 16.43 9.78
N PHE A 207 -3.34 17.38 8.84
CA PHE A 207 -3.42 18.80 9.16
C PHE A 207 -4.79 19.24 9.65
N ASP A 208 -5.86 18.63 9.13
CA ASP A 208 -7.24 18.87 9.57
C ASP A 208 -7.43 18.36 11.01
N VAL A 209 -6.99 17.13 11.31
CA VAL A 209 -7.02 16.55 12.66
C VAL A 209 -6.20 17.37 13.67
N LEU A 210 -5.09 17.97 13.24
CA LEU A 210 -4.27 18.84 14.08
C LEU A 210 -4.86 20.24 14.28
N GLY A 211 -5.98 20.57 13.63
CA GLY A 211 -6.59 21.90 13.67
C GLY A 211 -5.76 22.98 12.97
N ALA A 212 -4.80 22.61 12.13
CA ALA A 212 -3.95 23.54 11.39
C ALA A 212 -4.65 24.08 10.13
N VAL A 213 -5.59 23.32 9.60
CA VAL A 213 -6.49 23.74 8.51
C VAL A 213 -7.91 23.55 9.01
N HIS A 214 -8.69 24.62 9.05
CA HIS A 214 -10.13 24.50 9.23
C HIS A 214 -10.75 24.40 7.84
N LEU A 215 -10.88 23.18 7.30
CA LEU A 215 -11.82 23.02 6.20
C LEU A 215 -13.20 23.41 6.75
N ALA A 216 -13.97 24.19 5.98
CA ALA A 216 -15.32 24.65 6.37
C ALA A 216 -16.36 23.51 6.36
N ILE A 217 -15.95 22.32 6.81
CA ILE A 217 -16.71 21.09 6.89
C ILE A 217 -16.98 20.84 8.39
N PRO A 218 -18.20 20.44 8.78
CA PRO A 218 -18.53 20.13 10.17
C PRO A 218 -17.53 19.13 10.76
N THR A 219 -16.98 19.43 11.94
CA THR A 219 -16.04 18.59 12.67
C THR A 219 -16.61 17.17 12.85
N GLY A 220 -15.90 16.15 12.35
CA GLY A 220 -16.33 14.75 12.41
C GLY A 220 -17.09 14.22 11.18
N VAL A 221 -17.37 15.05 10.18
CA VAL A 221 -17.95 14.65 8.88
C VAL A 221 -16.91 14.85 7.78
N GLU A 222 -15.73 14.27 7.98
CA GLU A 222 -14.60 14.48 7.07
C GLU A 222 -14.59 13.37 6.00
N PRO A 223 -14.78 13.70 4.70
CA PRO A 223 -14.70 12.72 3.63
C PRO A 223 -13.24 12.39 3.26
N ILE A 224 -12.27 13.23 3.67
CA ILE A 224 -10.88 13.19 3.19
C ILE A 224 -10.18 11.89 3.60
N TRP A 225 -10.25 11.50 4.88
CA TRP A 225 -9.67 10.23 5.33
C TRP A 225 -10.30 9.02 4.61
N LYS A 226 -11.60 9.07 4.26
CA LYS A 226 -12.28 7.99 3.53
C LYS A 226 -11.70 7.84 2.13
N PHE A 227 -11.44 8.96 1.44
CA PHE A 227 -10.73 8.96 0.16
C PHE A 227 -9.29 8.48 0.27
N ALA A 228 -8.57 8.90 1.32
CA ALA A 228 -7.21 8.43 1.58
C ALA A 228 -7.19 6.91 1.77
N LEU A 229 -8.10 6.38 2.60
CA LEU A 229 -8.26 4.96 2.89
C LEU A 229 -8.55 4.15 1.62
N VAL A 230 -9.56 4.56 0.84
CA VAL A 230 -9.92 3.88 -0.40
C VAL A 230 -8.74 3.88 -1.39
N SER A 231 -8.00 4.99 -1.48
CA SER A 231 -6.80 5.07 -2.34
C SER A 231 -5.67 4.15 -1.87
N LYS A 232 -5.40 4.09 -0.55
CA LYS A 232 -4.42 3.16 0.07
C LYS A 232 -4.76 1.71 -0.30
N TYR A 233 -6.02 1.33 -0.10
CA TYR A 233 -6.46 -0.06 -0.29
C TYR A 233 -6.57 -0.45 -1.77
N LEU A 234 -6.94 0.49 -2.64
CA LEU A 234 -6.94 0.25 -4.08
C LEU A 234 -5.52 0.04 -4.61
N CYS A 235 -4.55 0.84 -4.15
CA CYS A 235 -3.13 0.62 -4.47
C CYS A 235 -2.70 -0.80 -4.08
N ASP A 236 -3.14 -1.25 -2.90
CA ASP A 236 -2.84 -2.56 -2.36
C ASP A 236 -3.51 -3.73 -3.08
N THR A 237 -4.66 -3.48 -3.71
CA THR A 237 -5.33 -4.44 -4.60
C THR A 237 -4.60 -4.53 -5.94
N VAL A 238 -4.25 -3.38 -6.54
CA VAL A 238 -3.55 -3.30 -7.84
C VAL A 238 -2.15 -3.92 -7.77
N ILE A 239 -1.41 -3.70 -6.67
CA ILE A 239 -0.06 -4.24 -6.51
C ILE A 239 -0.03 -5.77 -6.44
N LEU A 240 -1.09 -6.43 -5.94
CA LEU A 240 -1.10 -7.89 -5.83
C LEU A 240 -1.17 -8.61 -7.17
N ASP A 241 -1.90 -8.04 -8.12
CA ASP A 241 -2.24 -8.74 -9.36
C ASP A 241 -1.05 -8.82 -10.32
N ASP A 242 -0.23 -7.76 -10.42
CA ASP A 242 0.76 -7.62 -11.51
C ASP A 242 2.18 -7.20 -11.11
N PHE A 243 2.43 -6.81 -9.85
CA PHE A 243 3.74 -6.26 -9.46
C PHE A 243 4.88 -7.27 -9.64
N LYS A 244 4.72 -8.46 -9.06
CA LYS A 244 5.77 -9.49 -9.09
C LYS A 244 6.00 -10.00 -10.51
N SER A 245 4.93 -10.26 -11.26
CA SER A 245 5.04 -10.77 -12.64
C SER A 245 5.69 -9.74 -13.57
N THR A 246 5.38 -8.45 -13.42
CA THR A 246 6.00 -7.38 -14.20
C THR A 246 7.47 -7.20 -13.84
N LEU A 247 7.82 -7.17 -12.55
CA LEU A 247 9.21 -7.07 -12.11
C LEU A 247 10.04 -8.27 -12.54
N ASP A 248 9.49 -9.48 -12.46
CA ASP A 248 10.17 -10.70 -12.92
C ASP A 248 10.43 -10.61 -14.44
N ARG A 249 9.49 -10.07 -15.23
CA ARG A 249 9.66 -9.85 -16.68
C ARG A 249 10.70 -8.78 -17.01
N VAL A 250 10.67 -7.65 -16.32
CA VAL A 250 11.63 -6.56 -16.53
C VAL A 250 13.04 -6.99 -16.11
N SER A 251 13.16 -7.68 -14.98
CA SER A 251 14.41 -8.28 -14.52
C SER A 251 14.95 -9.28 -15.56
N ALA A 252 14.11 -10.21 -16.03
CA ALA A 252 14.51 -11.19 -17.04
C ALA A 252 14.98 -10.52 -18.35
N ALA A 253 14.26 -9.50 -18.82
CA ALA A 253 14.64 -8.74 -20.02
C ALA A 253 15.95 -7.95 -19.83
N PHE A 254 16.18 -7.40 -18.62
CA PHE A 254 17.41 -6.71 -18.29
C PHE A 254 18.62 -7.67 -18.24
N PHE A 255 18.47 -8.83 -17.58
CA PHE A 255 19.51 -9.86 -17.53
C PHE A 255 19.82 -10.45 -18.90
N SER A 256 18.81 -10.67 -19.75
CA SER A 256 19.05 -11.14 -21.13
C SER A 256 19.84 -10.12 -21.95
N ASN A 257 19.53 -8.83 -21.81
CA ASN A 257 20.26 -7.77 -22.52
C ASN A 257 21.73 -7.67 -22.07
N LEU A 258 22.01 -7.87 -20.78
CA LEU A 258 23.38 -7.92 -20.24
C LEU A 258 24.18 -9.09 -20.83
N LEU A 259 23.62 -10.30 -20.80
CA LEU A 259 24.28 -11.50 -21.37
C LEU A 259 24.51 -11.37 -22.88
N GLN A 260 23.59 -10.73 -23.60
CA GLN A 260 23.76 -10.48 -25.03
C GLN A 260 24.85 -9.43 -25.30
N SER A 261 25.00 -8.42 -24.44
CA SER A 261 26.09 -7.44 -24.54
C SER A 261 27.47 -8.06 -24.28
N GLU A 262 27.59 -8.97 -23.30
CA GLU A 262 28.86 -9.67 -23.00
C GLU A 262 29.24 -10.68 -24.09
N SER A 263 28.28 -11.43 -24.64
CA SER A 263 28.55 -12.37 -25.74
C SER A 263 28.93 -11.67 -27.04
N THR A 264 28.39 -10.48 -27.32
CA THR A 264 28.81 -9.65 -28.47
C THR A 264 30.25 -9.14 -28.29
N GLN A 265 30.72 -8.97 -27.05
CA GLN A 265 32.08 -8.55 -26.74
C GLN A 265 33.10 -9.69 -26.81
N PHE A 266 32.65 -10.94 -26.70
CA PHE A 266 33.50 -12.15 -26.72
C PHE A 266 33.62 -12.84 -28.08
N HIS A 267 33.17 -12.23 -29.17
CA HIS A 267 33.49 -12.73 -30.51
C HIS A 267 35.02 -12.65 -30.71
N PRO A 268 35.74 -13.78 -30.86
CA PRO A 268 37.15 -13.74 -31.21
C PRO A 268 37.25 -13.03 -32.55
N ARG A 269 38.08 -11.99 -32.61
CA ARG A 269 38.45 -11.31 -33.85
C ARG A 269 38.87 -12.41 -34.84
N GLU A 270 38.07 -12.65 -35.88
CA GLU A 270 38.44 -13.61 -36.92
C GLU A 270 39.86 -13.27 -37.41
N PRO A 271 40.78 -14.25 -37.51
CA PRO A 271 42.07 -13.99 -38.12
C PRO A 271 41.81 -13.59 -39.56
N ASN A 272 42.26 -12.38 -39.89
CA ASN A 272 42.16 -11.76 -41.21
C ASN A 272 42.52 -12.77 -42.32
N ARG A 273 41.55 -13.13 -43.17
CA ARG A 273 41.70 -14.12 -44.24
C ARG A 273 42.36 -13.56 -45.51
N ASP A 274 43.02 -12.41 -45.42
CA ASP A 274 43.75 -11.80 -46.53
C ASP A 274 45.26 -11.91 -46.31
N ALA A 275 45.79 -13.13 -46.43
CA ALA A 275 47.21 -13.38 -46.61
C ALA A 275 47.43 -14.12 -47.94
N PRO A 276 48.31 -13.65 -48.83
CA PRO A 276 48.50 -14.28 -50.13
C PRO A 276 49.13 -15.67 -49.98
N THR A 277 48.52 -16.65 -50.62
CA THR A 277 49.03 -18.02 -50.78
C THR A 277 50.35 -18.02 -51.55
N GLY A 278 51.44 -18.35 -50.86
CA GLY A 278 52.72 -18.76 -51.46
C GLY A 278 52.95 -20.27 -51.24
N PRO A 279 53.64 -20.98 -52.15
CA PRO A 279 53.74 -22.43 -52.11
C PRO A 279 54.88 -22.94 -51.23
N ASP A 280 54.82 -24.26 -50.96
CA ASP A 280 55.84 -25.14 -50.40
C ASP A 280 56.05 -25.14 -48.87
N CYS A 281 55.63 -26.22 -48.19
CA CYS A 281 56.51 -27.38 -47.94
C CYS A 281 55.86 -28.39 -46.95
N ILE A 282 55.45 -29.55 -47.48
CA ILE A 282 55.85 -30.92 -47.09
C ILE A 282 55.76 -31.38 -45.60
N HIS A 283 54.95 -32.45 -45.43
CA HIS A 283 55.07 -33.61 -44.49
C HIS A 283 54.78 -33.38 -42.98
N VAL A 284 54.19 -34.30 -42.20
CA VAL A 284 54.15 -35.77 -42.22
C VAL A 284 52.82 -36.30 -41.63
N THR A 285 52.36 -37.38 -42.23
CA THR A 285 51.29 -38.33 -41.89
C THR A 285 51.45 -39.02 -40.52
N HIS A 286 50.35 -39.31 -39.82
CA HIS A 286 49.99 -40.66 -39.29
C HIS A 286 48.72 -40.48 -38.42
N GLU A 287 47.53 -40.89 -38.86
CA GLU A 287 46.99 -42.25 -38.96
C GLU A 287 46.44 -42.78 -37.60
N ILE A 288 45.33 -43.53 -37.72
CA ILE A 288 44.76 -44.55 -36.82
C ILE A 288 43.56 -44.06 -35.95
N ARG A 289 42.29 -44.26 -36.37
CA ARG A 289 41.45 -45.51 -36.41
C ARG A 289 40.50 -45.52 -35.19
N THR A 290 39.26 -45.04 -35.36
CA THR A 290 37.97 -45.79 -35.48
C THR A 290 37.57 -46.69 -34.31
N LEU A 291 36.24 -46.79 -34.13
CA LEU A 291 35.42 -47.82 -33.44
C LEU A 291 35.03 -47.44 -32.00
N SER A 292 33.80 -47.66 -31.51
CA SER A 292 32.65 -48.43 -31.97
C SER A 292 31.44 -48.05 -31.09
N GLU A 293 30.26 -48.24 -31.66
CA GLU A 293 28.94 -48.20 -31.03
C GLU A 293 28.72 -49.24 -29.90
N SER A 294 27.84 -48.86 -28.97
CA SER A 294 26.79 -49.66 -28.27
C SER A 294 27.18 -50.73 -27.22
N PRO A 295 26.26 -51.17 -26.33
CA PRO A 295 24.84 -50.80 -26.16
C PRO A 295 24.47 -50.08 -24.85
#